data_AF-A0A539CWX0-F1
#
_entry.id   AF-A0A539CWX0-F1
#
_cell.length_a   1.000
_cell.length_b   1.000
_cell.length_c   1.000
_cell.angle_alpha   90.00
_cell.angle_beta   90.00
_cell.angle_gamma   90.00
#
_symmetry.space_group_name_H-M   'P 1'
#
loop_
_entity.id
_entity.type
_entity.pdbx_description
1 polymer ?
#
loop_
_entity_poly.entity_id
_entity_poly.type
_entity_poly.pdbx_seq_one_letter_code
_entity_poly.pdbx_strand_id
1 'polypeptide(L)' 'MTTGTFTAEARREASREGVAAIELLDGEKLVDMLERLELGLKPITTYEIDESFFKEFRG' A
#
# COMPACT_ATOMS: atom_id res chain seq x y z
N MET A 1 13.10 -0.46 -9.33
CA MET A 1 11.77 -1.05 -9.17
C MET A 1 11.90 -2.53 -9.49
N THR A 2 11.78 -3.41 -8.50
CA THR A 2 11.87 -4.87 -8.71
C THR A 2 10.66 -5.52 -8.05
N THR A 3 10.12 -6.58 -8.65
CA THR A 3 8.95 -7.32 -8.14
C THR A 3 9.31 -8.41 -7.12
N GLY A 4 10.54 -8.40 -6.58
CA GLY A 4 11.05 -9.39 -5.62
C GLY A 4 11.49 -8.78 -4.29
N THR A 5 11.91 -9.63 -3.34
CA THR A 5 12.44 -9.21 -2.03
C THR A 5 13.95 -8.95 -2.09
N PHE A 6 14.41 -7.87 -1.45
CA PHE A 6 15.84 -7.59 -1.31
C PHE A 6 16.50 -8.52 -0.29
N THR A 7 17.75 -8.93 -0.53
CA THR A 7 18.57 -9.66 0.45
C THR A 7 19.05 -8.74 1.58
N ALA A 8 19.48 -9.31 2.71
CA ALA A 8 19.96 -8.52 3.86
C ALA A 8 21.21 -7.67 3.54
N GLU A 9 22.07 -8.13 2.61
CA GLU A 9 23.23 -7.38 2.15
C GLU A 9 22.85 -6.16 1.29
N ALA A 10 21.85 -6.33 0.40
CA ALA A 10 21.32 -5.22 -0.40
C ALA A 10 20.71 -4.12 0.49
N ARG A 11 20.06 -4.52 1.60
CA ARG A 11 19.57 -3.57 2.62
C ARG A 11 20.67 -2.77 3.30
N ARG A 12 21.81 -3.39 3.61
CA ARG A 12 22.94 -2.69 4.25
C ARG A 12 23.66 -1.74 3.29
N GLU A 13 23.83 -2.13 2.04
CA GLU A 13 24.48 -1.28 1.04
C GLU A 13 23.63 -0.05 0.69
N ALA A 14 22.31 -0.21 0.67
CA ALA A 14 21.37 0.89 0.45
C ALA A 14 21.41 1.97 1.56
N SER A 15 21.86 1.61 2.76
CA SER A 15 21.99 2.50 3.92
C SER A 15 23.44 2.87 4.24
N ARG A 16 24.39 2.70 3.30
CA ARG A 16 25.82 2.93 3.55
C ARG A 16 26.13 4.42 3.72
N GLU A 17 26.84 4.76 4.80
CA GLU A 17 27.29 6.14 5.06
C GLU A 17 28.19 6.66 3.92
N GLY A 18 27.96 7.91 3.52
CA GLY A 18 28.70 8.57 2.44
C GLY A 18 28.13 8.39 1.02
N VAL A 19 27.03 7.66 0.86
CA VAL A 19 26.32 7.50 -0.43
C VAL A 19 24.86 7.94 -0.27
N ALA A 20 24.24 8.44 -1.35
CA ALA A 20 22.80 8.74 -1.33
C ALA A 20 22.01 7.48 -0.97
N ALA A 21 21.22 7.55 0.11
CA ALA A 21 20.43 6.44 0.58
C ALA A 21 19.51 5.94 -0.55
N ILE A 22 19.63 4.66 -0.90
CA ILE A 22 18.77 4.04 -1.90
C ILE A 22 17.51 3.58 -1.18
N GLU A 23 16.37 4.18 -1.50
CA GLU A 23 15.10 3.74 -0.93
C GLU A 23 14.73 2.36 -1.50
N LEU A 24 14.82 1.34 -0.65
CA LEU A 24 14.37 -0.01 -0.97
C LEU A 24 12.86 -0.09 -0.77
N LEU A 25 12.14 0.13 -1.86
CA LEU A 25 10.71 -0.17 -1.95
C LEU A 25 10.56 -1.68 -2.16
N ASP A 26 10.17 -2.38 -1.10
CA ASP A 26 9.70 -3.75 -1.18
C ASP A 26 8.28 -3.81 -1.79
N GLY A 27 7.79 -5.02 -2.06
CA GLY A 27 6.49 -5.22 -2.69
C GLY A 27 5.32 -4.66 -1.87
N GLU A 28 5.40 -4.71 -0.54
CA GLU A 28 4.36 -4.18 0.35
C GLU A 28 4.32 -2.65 0.29
N LYS A 29 5.47 -1.97 0.42
CA LYS A 29 5.56 -0.51 0.29
C LYS A 29 5.16 -0.03 -1.09
N LEU A 30 5.47 -0.80 -2.13
CA LEU A 30 5.04 -0.47 -3.49
C LEU A 30 3.51 -0.51 -3.59
N VAL A 31 2.87 -1.55 -3.06
CA VAL A 31 1.40 -1.65 -3.05
C VAL A 31 0.78 -0.50 -2.26
N ASP A 32 1.29 -0.18 -1.08
CA ASP A 32 0.84 0.95 -0.26
C ASP A 32 0.94 2.29 -1.01
N MET A 33 2.04 2.50 -1.75
CA MET A 33 2.22 3.71 -2.55
C MET A 33 1.24 3.78 -3.72
N LEU A 34 0.99 2.65 -4.40
CA LEU A 34 0.02 2.57 -5.50
C LEU A 34 -1.40 2.86 -5.00
N GLU A 35 -1.76 2.35 -3.83
CA GLU A 35 -3.05 2.63 -3.18
C GLU A 35 -3.19 4.11 -2.81
N ARG A 36 -2.23 4.67 -2.07
CA ARG A 36 -2.29 6.06 -1.60
C ARG A 36 -2.29 7.11 -2.71
N LEU A 37 -1.61 6.81 -3.82
CA LEU A 37 -1.50 7.70 -4.97
C LEU A 37 -2.52 7.36 -6.08
N GLU A 38 -3.33 6.32 -5.88
CA GLU A 38 -4.30 5.80 -6.86
C GLU A 38 -3.67 5.51 -8.24
N LEU A 39 -2.39 5.14 -8.27
CA LEU A 39 -1.63 4.95 -9.51
C LEU A 39 -1.91 3.57 -10.11
N GLY A 40 -2.52 3.55 -11.30
CA GLY A 40 -2.83 2.30 -12.01
C GLY A 40 -3.95 1.48 -11.37
N LEU A 41 -4.63 2.03 -10.37
CA LEU A 41 -5.79 1.43 -9.72
C LEU A 41 -7.08 1.99 -10.32
N LYS A 42 -8.12 1.16 -10.32
CA LYS A 42 -9.48 1.58 -10.65
C LYS A 42 -10.27 1.58 -9.34
N PRO A 43 -10.69 2.73 -8.80
CA PRO A 43 -11.47 2.76 -7.57
C PRO A 43 -12.82 2.05 -7.78
N ILE A 44 -13.18 1.21 -6.82
CA ILE A 44 -14.48 0.52 -6.78
C ILE A 44 -15.13 0.87 -5.44
N THR A 45 -16.25 1.57 -5.50
CA THR A 45 -17.07 1.87 -4.32
C THR A 45 -17.96 0.66 -4.02
N THR A 46 -17.94 0.19 -2.77
CA THR A 46 -18.86 -0.82 -2.27
C THR A 46 -19.71 -0.22 -1.13
N TYR A 47 -20.85 -0.84 -0.85
CA TYR A 47 -21.78 -0.41 0.19
C TYR A 47 -22.20 -1.61 1.03
N GLU A 48 -22.35 -1.38 2.33
CA GLU A 48 -22.96 -2.34 3.26
C GLU A 48 -24.32 -1.83 3.70
N ILE A 49 -25.19 -2.75 4.12
CA ILE A 49 -26.52 -2.41 4.61
C ILE A 49 -26.37 -1.79 6.00
N ASP A 50 -26.78 -0.53 6.15
CA ASP A 50 -27.01 0.07 7.46
C ASP A 50 -28.33 -0.43 8.03
N GLU A 51 -28.29 -1.57 8.71
CA GLU A 51 -29.48 -2.13 9.36
C GLU A 51 -30.11 -1.19 10.38
N SER A 52 -29.33 -0.27 10.98
CA SER A 52 -29.84 0.65 11.99
C SER A 52 -30.78 1.69 11.40
N PHE A 53 -30.46 2.21 10.22
CA PHE A 53 -31.33 3.09 9.44
C PHE A 53 -32.72 2.46 9.20
N PHE A 54 -32.78 1.17 8.88
CA PHE A 54 -34.04 0.50 8.55
C PHE A 54 -34.89 0.11 9.76
N LYS A 55 -34.37 0.21 10.99
CA LYS A 55 -35.13 -0.16 12.20
C LYS A 55 -36.38 0.71 12.40
N GLU A 56 -36.32 1.98 12.02
CA GLU A 56 -37.45 2.93 12.15
C GLU A 56 -38.58 2.68 11.13
N PHE A 57 -38.32 1.86 10.10
CA PHE A 57 -39.27 1.57 9.01
C PHE A 57 -39.88 0.15 9.11
N ARG A 58 -39.46 -0.66 10.08
CA ARG A 58 -40.08 -1.96 10.38
C ARG A 58 -41.28 -1.74 11.32
N GLY A 59 -42.38 -1.25 10.75
CA GLY A 59 -43.68 -1.18 11.42
C GLY A 59 -44.27 -2.55 11.72
#